data_AF-A0A1S8CLD8-F1
#
_entry.id   AF-A0A1S8CLD8-F1
#
_cell.length_a   1.000
_cell.length_b   1.000
_cell.length_c   1.000
_cell.angle_alpha   90.00
_cell.angle_beta   90.00
_cell.angle_gamma   90.00
#
_symmetry.space_group_name_H-M   'P 1'
#
loop_
_entity.id
_entity.type
_entity.pdbx_description
1 polymer ?
#
loop_
_entity_poly.entity_id
_entity_poly.type
_entity_poly.pdbx_seq_one_letter_code
_entity_poly.pdbx_strand_id
1 'polypeptide(L)'
;MLKNDFFRLVSLVLMCLVLFFFFDAASVLLASLLVYFKTGVFLFNWKDIFSSFLQTGYIGGGVLGTAIWIKIKIQEHQVRKKNNRSN
;
A
#
# COMPACT_ATOMS: atom_id res chain seq x y z
N MET A 1 -14.32 11.66 -18.23
CA MET A 1 -15.05 10.80 -17.27
C MET A 1 -14.20 9.65 -16.71
N LEU A 2 -13.52 8.82 -17.52
CA LEU A 2 -12.75 7.63 -17.04
C LEU A 2 -11.62 7.87 -16.01
N LYS A 3 -11.16 9.12 -15.82
CA LYS A 3 -10.03 9.46 -14.94
C LYS A 3 -10.39 9.33 -13.46
N ASN A 4 -11.64 9.63 -13.12
CA ASN A 4 -12.11 9.71 -11.74
C ASN A 4 -12.38 8.32 -11.17
N ASP A 5 -12.93 7.41 -11.98
CA ASP A 5 -13.22 6.04 -11.55
C ASP A 5 -11.94 5.24 -11.28
N PHE A 6 -10.90 5.43 -12.10
CA PHE A 6 -9.62 4.75 -11.92
C PHE A 6 -8.91 5.21 -10.64
N PHE A 7 -8.94 6.51 -10.37
CA PHE A 7 -8.37 7.07 -9.15
C PHE A 7 -9.12 6.58 -7.91
N ARG A 8 -10.45 6.45 -8.01
CA ARG A 8 -11.31 5.94 -6.94
C ARG A 8 -11.02 4.46 -6.64
N LEU A 9 -10.84 3.63 -7.67
CA LEU A 9 -10.45 2.22 -7.52
C LEU A 9 -9.06 2.07 -6.89
N VAL A 10 -8.08 2.85 -7.35
CA VAL A 10 -6.74 2.87 -6.77
C VAL A 10 -6.78 3.30 -5.30
N SER A 11 -7.55 4.33 -4.97
CA SER A 11 -7.74 4.78 -3.60
C SER A 11 -8.37 3.71 -2.70
N LEU A 12 -9.34 2.95 -3.22
CA LEU A 12 -9.96 1.83 -2.51
C LEU A 12 -8.96 0.71 -2.24
N VAL A 13 -8.17 0.31 -3.25
CA VAL A 13 -7.14 -0.72 -3.10
C VAL A 13 -6.09 -0.29 -2.07
N LEU A 14 -5.68 0.98 -2.11
CA LEU A 14 -4.68 1.53 -1.19
C LEU A 14 -5.21 1.57 0.25
N MET A 15 -6.47 1.97 0.45
CA MET A 15 -7.14 1.89 1.76
C MET A 15 -7.24 0.45 2.25
N CYS A 16 -7.56 -0.50 1.36
CA CYS A 16 -7.63 -1.92 1.70
C CYS A 16 -6.27 -2.46 2.17
N LEU A 17 -5.19 -2.11 1.46
CA LEU A 17 -3.83 -2.51 1.83
C LEU A 17 -3.41 -1.93 3.19
N VAL A 18 -3.75 -0.68 3.47
CA VAL A 18 -3.49 -0.05 4.76
C VAL A 18 -4.26 -0.76 5.88
N LEU A 19 -5.54 -1.06 5.68
CA LEU A 19 -6.36 -1.80 6.65
C LEU A 19 -5.77 -3.20 6.92
N PHE A 20 -5.36 -3.92 5.87
CA PHE A 20 -4.74 -5.23 6.02
C PHE A 20 -3.46 -5.16 6.85
N PHE A 21 -2.62 -4.14 6.60
CA PHE A 21 -1.41 -3.92 7.36
C PHE A 21 -1.68 -3.67 8.85
N PHE A 22 -2.72 -2.90 9.17
CA PHE A 22 -3.15 -2.70 10.56
C PHE A 22 -3.62 -4.00 11.22
N PHE A 23 -4.37 -4.84 10.50
CA PHE A 23 -4.82 -6.13 11.00
C PHE A 23 -3.65 -7.10 11.24
N ASP A 24 -2.70 -7.18 10.31
CA ASP A 24 -1.50 -7.99 10.47
C ASP A 24 -0.68 -7.52 11.68
N ALA A 25 -0.43 -6.21 11.81
CA ALA A 25 0.27 -5.65 12.95
C ALA A 25 -0.44 -5.94 14.28
N ALA A 26 -1.78 -5.80 14.32
CA ALA A 26 -2.59 -6.11 15.49
C ALA A 26 -2.55 -7.60 15.84
N SER A 27 -2.56 -8.49 14.84
CA SER A 27 -2.46 -9.94 15.02
C SER A 27 -1.12 -10.34 15.64
N VAL A 28 -0.01 -9.79 15.13
CA VAL A 28 1.33 -10.07 15.66
C VAL A 28 1.51 -9.49 17.07
N LEU A 29 0.94 -8.31 17.34
CA LEU A 29 0.83 -7.74 18.69
C LEU A 29 0.05 -8.67 19.63
N LEU A 30 -1.11 -9.16 19.21
CA LEU A 30 -1.94 -10.07 20.00
C LEU A 30 -1.20 -11.39 20.31
N ALA A 31 -0.54 -11.96 19.30
CA ALA A 31 0.23 -13.19 19.46
C ALA A 31 1.39 -13.00 20.44
N SER A 32 2.12 -11.89 20.36
CA SER A 32 3.19 -11.57 21.30
C SER A 32 2.67 -11.33 22.71
N LEU A 33 1.51 -10.68 22.84
CA LEU A 33 0.85 -10.45 24.13
C LEU A 33 0.38 -11.76 24.78
N LEU A 34 -0.15 -12.70 23.98
CA LEU A 34 -0.52 -14.05 24.42
C LEU A 34 0.69 -14.85 24.92
N VAL A 35 1.81 -14.79 24.20
CA VAL A 35 3.07 -15.43 24.60
C VAL A 35 3.61 -14.81 25.89
N TYR A 36 3.54 -13.49 26.01
CA TYR A 36 3.93 -12.77 27.22
C TYR A 36 3.13 -13.21 28.44
N PHE A 37 1.81 -13.35 28.30
CA PHE A 37 0.95 -13.80 29.40
C PHE A 37 1.29 -15.23 29.86
N LYS A 38 1.84 -16.06 28.96
CA LYS A 38 2.16 -17.46 29.23
C LYS A 38 3.58 -17.68 29.77
N THR A 39 4.54 -16.86 29.36
CA THR A 39 5.97 -17.10 29.64
C THR A 39 6.62 -15.98 30.47
N GLY A 40 5.94 -14.84 30.65
CA GLY A 40 6.45 -13.69 31.42
C GLY A 40 7.57 -12.90 30.73
N VAL A 41 7.99 -13.31 29.52
CA VAL A 41 9.05 -12.67 28.73
C VAL A 41 8.46 -12.06 27.46
N PHE A 42 8.65 -10.76 27.30
CA PHE A 42 8.12 -9.99 26.16
C PHE A 42 9.15 -9.98 25.03
N LEU A 43 9.18 -11.05 24.23
CA LEU A 43 10.01 -11.12 23.03
C LEU A 43 9.29 -10.44 21.86
N PHE A 44 9.13 -9.12 21.95
CA PHE A 44 8.50 -8.34 20.89
C PHE A 44 9.50 -7.35 20.28
N ASN A 45 10.06 -7.72 19.13
CA ASN A 45 10.97 -6.87 18.38
C ASN A 45 10.26 -6.28 17.16
N TRP A 46 9.66 -5.09 17.31
CA TRP A 46 9.07 -4.33 16.18
C TRP A 46 10.03 -4.19 15.01
N LYS A 47 11.35 -4.07 15.28
CA LYS A 47 12.38 -3.84 14.27
C LYS A 47 12.52 -4.99 13.28
N ASP A 48 12.41 -6.24 13.72
CA ASP A 48 12.49 -7.42 12.84
C ASP A 48 11.29 -7.53 11.91
N ILE A 49 10.11 -7.29 12.47
CA ILE A 49 8.84 -7.34 11.75
C ILE A 49 8.76 -6.20 10.75
N PHE A 50 9.04 -4.96 11.18
CA PHE A 50 9.09 -3.81 10.27
C PHE A 50 10.19 -3.93 9.24
N SER A 51 11.37 -4.46 9.59
CA SER A 51 12.46 -4.68 8.63
C SER A 51 12.02 -5.62 7.52
N SER A 52 11.44 -6.76 7.90
CA SER A 52 10.97 -7.76 6.93
C SER A 52 9.83 -7.21 6.09
N PHE A 53 8.86 -6.54 6.70
CA PHE A 53 7.70 -5.98 6.01
C PHE A 53 8.05 -4.76 5.16
N LEU A 54 9.02 -3.93 5.56
CA LEU A 54 9.51 -2.83 4.75
C LEU A 54 10.38 -3.34 3.61
N GLN A 55 11.14 -4.41 3.79
CA GLN A 55 11.95 -4.97 2.71
C GLN A 55 11.08 -5.54 1.58
N THR A 56 10.01 -6.29 1.91
CA THR A 56 9.03 -6.76 0.91
C THR A 56 8.03 -5.67 0.51
N GLY A 57 7.59 -4.86 1.46
CA GLY A 57 6.59 -3.80 1.28
C GLY A 57 7.12 -2.57 0.55
N TYR A 58 8.41 -2.25 0.64
CA TYR A 58 9.04 -1.21 -0.17
C TYR A 58 9.07 -1.60 -1.65
N ILE A 59 9.33 -2.88 -1.95
CA ILE A 59 9.25 -3.40 -3.32
C ILE A 59 7.79 -3.34 -3.81
N GLY A 60 6.83 -3.77 -3.00
CA GLY A 60 5.40 -3.72 -3.34
C GLY A 60 4.87 -2.29 -3.52
N GLY A 61 5.17 -1.40 -2.57
CA GLY A 61 4.78 0.01 -2.59
C GLY A 61 5.48 0.80 -3.68
N GLY A 62 6.76 0.50 -3.95
CA GLY A 62 7.52 1.08 -5.05
C GLY A 62 6.93 0.72 -6.41
N VAL A 63 6.60 -0.56 -6.64
CA VAL A 63 5.97 -1.06 -7.88
C VAL A 63 4.57 -0.48 -8.07
N LEU A 64 3.74 -0.46 -7.02
CA LEU A 64 2.41 0.14 -7.08
C LEU A 64 2.46 1.65 -7.33
N GLY A 65 3.37 2.35 -6.64
CA GLY A 65 3.60 3.79 -6.83
C GLY A 65 4.05 4.12 -8.26
N THR A 66 4.97 3.34 -8.83
CA THR A 66 5.41 3.51 -10.22
C THR A 66 4.32 3.16 -11.22
N ALA A 67 3.54 2.10 -11.00
CA ALA A 67 2.43 1.73 -11.88
C ALA A 67 1.36 2.83 -11.96
N ILE A 68 1.04 3.46 -10.82
CA ILE A 68 0.10 4.58 -10.75
C ILE A 68 0.67 5.82 -11.46
N TRP A 69 1.94 6.14 -11.21
CA TRP A 69 2.63 7.28 -11.84
C TRP A 69 2.63 7.17 -13.37
N ILE A 70 2.94 5.98 -13.90
CA ILE A 70 2.96 5.70 -15.34
C ILE A 70 1.55 5.83 -15.94
N LYS A 71 0.51 5.30 -15.28
CA LYS A 71 -0.88 5.44 -15.74
C LYS A 71 -1.33 6.90 -15.82
N ILE A 72 -0.98 7.72 -14.83
CA ILE A 72 -1.31 9.15 -14.79
C ILE A 72 -0.64 9.88 -15.97
N LYS A 73 0.66 9.64 -16.18
CA LYS A 73 1.43 10.19 -17.31
C LYS A 73 0.80 9.85 -18.66
N ILE A 74 0.42 8.59 -18.87
CA ILE A 74 -0.21 8.13 -20.13
C ILE A 74 -1.56 8.81 -20.35
N GLN A 75 -2.40 8.90 -19.31
CA GLN A 75 -3.68 9.60 -19.42
C GLN A 75 -3.50 11.08 -19.75
N GLU A 76 -2.51 11.74 -19.17
CA GLU A 76 -2.23 13.15 -19.44
C GLU A 76 -1.79 13.38 -20.90
N HIS A 77 -0.94 12.51 -21.45
CA HIS A 77 -0.54 12.56 -22.86
C HIS A 77 -1.71 12.32 -23.82
N GLN A 78 -2.62 11.40 -23.50
CA GLN A 78 -3.82 11.12 -24.31
C GLN A 78 -4.77 12.33 -24.33
N VAL A 79 -4.96 12.99 -23.19
CA VAL A 79 -5.79 14.22 -23.09
C VAL A 79 -5.17 15.37 -23.90
N ARG A 80 -3.85 15.58 -23.79
CA ARG A 80 -3.15 16.63 -24.56
C ARG A 80 -3.26 16.43 -26.08
N LYS A 81 -3.11 15.19 -26.57
CA LYS A 81 -3.26 14.87 -28.01
C LYS A 81 -4.70 15.09 -28.52
N LYS A 82 -5.72 14.85 -27.69
CA LYS A 82 -7.11 15.09 -28.07
C LYS A 82 -7.43 16.58 -28.19
N ASN A 83 -6.85 17.41 -27.33
CA ASN A 83 -7.04 18.87 -27.38
C ASN A 83 -6.42 19.51 -28.64
N ASN A 84 -5.22 19.07 -29.04
CA ASN A 84 -4.52 19.59 -30.23
C ASN A 84 -5.14 19.16 -31.58
N ARG A 85 -6.12 18.26 -31.59
CA ARG A 85 -6.81 17.80 -32.82
C ARG A 85 -8.19 18.44 -33.00
N SER A 86 -8.62 19.25 -32.04
CA SER A 86 -9.88 19.99 -32.03
C SER A 86 -9.68 21.50 -32.16
N ASN A 87 -8.42 21.94 -32.30
CA ASN A 87 -7.99 23.26 -32.76
C ASN A 87 -7.52 23.10 -34.21
#